data_AF-A0AAU6NQR8-F1
#
_entry.id   AF-A0AAU6NQR8-F1
#
_cell.length_a   1.000
_cell.length_b   1.000
_cell.length_c   1.000
_cell.angle_alpha   90.00
_cell.angle_beta   90.00
_cell.angle_gamma   90.00
#
_symmetry.space_group_name_H-M   'P 1'
#
loop_
_entity.id
_entity.type
_entity.pdbx_description
1 polymer ?
#
loop_
_entity_poly.entity_id
_entity_poly.type
_entity_poly.pdbx_seq_one_letter_code
_entity_poly.pdbx_strand_id
1 'polypeptide(L)'
;MGQLVSLEDWASGPNGFKQPPSRASLHRIAKTGQTIPRALKQGRRWVIDEEAKFIGLLASPVLPPRMPKAVKTLMERVINGSQTT
;
A
#
# COMPACT_ATOMS: atom_id res chain seq x y z
N MET A 1 -6.99 17.83 0.71
CA MET A 1 -7.39 16.41 0.70
C MET A 1 -8.59 16.33 -0.20
N GLY A 2 -8.50 15.52 -1.25
CA GLY A 2 -9.61 15.23 -2.14
C GLY A 2 -10.63 14.30 -1.49
N GLN A 3 -11.63 13.89 -2.25
CA GLN A 3 -12.62 12.92 -1.80
C GLN A 3 -11.94 11.55 -1.56
N LEU A 4 -12.33 10.85 -0.49
CA LEU A 4 -11.90 9.48 -0.27
C LEU A 4 -12.73 8.52 -1.12
N VAL A 5 -12.07 7.75 -1.96
CA VAL A 5 -12.68 6.79 -2.90
C VAL A 5 -12.14 5.39 -2.67
N SER A 6 -12.75 4.37 -3.30
CA SER A 6 -12.20 3.01 -3.27
C SER A 6 -10.89 2.93 -4.06
N LEU A 7 -10.07 1.91 -3.80
CA LEU A 7 -8.85 1.70 -4.58
C LEU A 7 -9.15 1.44 -6.05
N GLU A 8 -10.24 0.74 -6.33
CA GLU A 8 -10.69 0.41 -7.68
C GLU A 8 -11.12 1.67 -8.46
N ASP A 9 -11.87 2.56 -7.81
CA ASP A 9 -12.31 3.83 -8.41
C ASP A 9 -11.12 4.75 -8.67
N TRP A 10 -10.24 4.94 -7.69
CA TRP A 10 -9.01 5.73 -7.87
C TRP A 10 -8.12 5.16 -8.98
N ALA A 11 -7.95 3.84 -9.03
CA ALA A 11 -7.10 3.19 -10.03
C ALA A 11 -7.64 3.35 -11.45
N SER A 12 -8.97 3.45 -11.60
CA SER A 12 -9.66 3.67 -12.88
C SER A 12 -9.85 5.15 -13.21
N GLY A 13 -9.63 6.03 -12.24
CA GLY A 13 -9.77 7.47 -12.35
C GLY A 13 -8.59 8.15 -13.08
N PRO A 14 -8.67 9.48 -13.24
CA PRO A 14 -7.68 10.26 -13.99
C PRO A 14 -6.27 10.23 -13.37
N ASN A 15 -6.19 10.01 -12.05
CA ASN A 15 -4.95 9.96 -11.29
C ASN A 15 -4.40 8.54 -11.10
N GLY A 16 -5.12 7.53 -11.59
CA GLY A 16 -4.78 6.13 -11.47
C GLY A 16 -3.92 5.61 -12.63
N PHE A 17 -4.28 4.45 -13.15
CA PHE A 17 -3.53 3.74 -14.18
C PHE A 17 -4.33 3.72 -15.48
N LYS A 18 -3.65 3.88 -16.64
CA LYS A 18 -4.28 3.65 -17.95
C LYS A 18 -4.90 2.26 -18.07
N GLN A 19 -4.27 1.27 -17.44
CA GLN A 19 -4.76 -0.09 -17.30
C GLN A 19 -4.69 -0.46 -15.82
N PRO A 20 -5.82 -0.41 -15.08
CA PRO A 20 -5.86 -0.68 -13.66
C PRO A 20 -5.35 -2.09 -13.34
N PRO A 21 -4.45 -2.25 -12.34
CA PRO A 21 -3.99 -3.56 -11.92
C PRO A 21 -5.09 -4.31 -11.15
N SER A 22 -4.89 -5.62 -10.94
CA SER A 22 -5.87 -6.44 -10.21
C SER A 22 -6.12 -5.92 -8.78
N ARG A 23 -7.30 -6.22 -8.23
CA ARG A 23 -7.67 -5.87 -6.84
C ARG A 23 -6.63 -6.32 -5.81
N ALA A 24 -6.08 -7.53 -5.97
CA ALA A 24 -5.02 -8.04 -5.10
C ALA A 24 -3.76 -7.16 -5.17
N SER A 25 -3.41 -6.68 -6.35
CA SER A 25 -2.28 -5.77 -6.57
C SER A 25 -2.55 -4.39 -5.97
N LEU A 26 -3.76 -3.85 -6.14
CA LEU A 26 -4.18 -2.59 -5.51
C LEU A 26 -4.12 -2.67 -3.98
N HIS A 27 -4.58 -3.78 -3.39
CA HIS A 27 -4.45 -4.02 -1.95
C HIS A 27 -2.98 -4.07 -1.53
N ARG A 28 -2.10 -4.69 -2.32
CA ARG A 28 -0.65 -4.70 -2.04
C ARG A 28 -0.07 -3.29 -2.08
N ILE A 29 -0.42 -2.48 -3.07
CA ILE A 29 -0.04 -1.06 -3.20
C ILE A 29 -0.44 -0.29 -1.94
N ALA A 30 -1.67 -0.46 -1.47
CA ALA A 30 -2.17 0.21 -0.27
C ALA A 30 -1.43 -0.25 1.01
N LYS A 31 -1.27 -1.56 1.20
CA LYS A 31 -0.60 -2.14 2.38
C LYS A 31 0.86 -1.73 2.50
N THR A 32 1.57 -1.69 1.36
CA THR A 32 2.97 -1.27 1.30
C THR A 32 3.13 0.25 1.24
N GLY A 33 2.02 0.97 1.03
CA GLY A 33 1.92 2.43 1.01
C GLY A 33 2.71 3.08 -0.12
N GLN A 34 2.49 2.58 -1.32
CA GLN A 34 3.10 3.06 -2.56
C GLN A 34 2.35 4.25 -3.18
N THR A 35 1.61 5.02 -2.35
CA THR A 35 0.82 6.18 -2.80
C THR A 35 1.08 7.38 -1.91
N ILE A 36 1.00 8.58 -2.48
CA ILE A 36 1.03 9.84 -1.74
C ILE A 36 -0.20 10.69 -2.15
N PRO A 37 -1.12 11.02 -1.22
CA PRO A 37 -1.19 10.54 0.17
C PRO A 37 -1.33 9.01 0.29
N ARG A 38 -0.91 8.45 1.43
CA ARG A 38 -1.04 7.00 1.70
C ARG A 38 -2.52 6.59 1.76
N ALA A 39 -2.84 5.45 1.15
CA ALA A 39 -4.14 4.81 1.35
C ALA A 39 -4.40 4.50 2.83
N LEU A 40 -5.67 4.59 3.23
CA LEU A 40 -6.14 4.40 4.60
C LEU A 40 -6.99 3.14 4.68
N LYS A 41 -6.84 2.38 5.77
CA LYS A 41 -7.67 1.22 6.06
C LYS A 41 -8.85 1.64 6.93
N GLN A 42 -10.07 1.59 6.38
CA GLN A 42 -11.32 1.84 7.09
C GLN A 42 -12.09 0.52 7.25
N GLY A 43 -11.96 -0.09 8.43
CA GLY A 43 -12.53 -1.41 8.72
C GLY A 43 -11.99 -2.48 7.76
N ARG A 44 -12.89 -3.09 6.96
CA ARG A 44 -12.54 -4.12 5.98
C ARG A 44 -12.16 -3.57 4.60
N ARG A 45 -12.18 -2.25 4.41
CA ARG A 45 -11.97 -1.59 3.12
C ARG A 45 -10.71 -0.72 3.15
N TRP A 46 -10.07 -0.60 2.00
CA TRP A 46 -9.04 0.41 1.77
C TRP A 46 -9.69 1.57 1.01
N VAL A 47 -9.38 2.79 1.43
CA VAL A 47 -9.78 4.02 0.76
C VAL A 47 -8.53 4.85 0.47
N ILE A 48 -8.62 5.69 -0.54
CA ILE A 48 -7.51 6.53 -0.97
C ILE A 48 -8.04 7.90 -1.39
N ASP A 49 -7.22 8.93 -1.20
CA ASP A 49 -7.52 10.27 -1.71
C ASP A 49 -7.55 10.20 -3.25
N GLU A 50 -8.61 10.70 -3.86
CA GLU A 50 -8.80 10.70 -5.32
C GLU A 50 -7.63 11.36 -6.07
N GLU A 51 -6.95 12.32 -5.44
CA GLU A 51 -5.79 13.02 -6.00
C GLU A 51 -4.45 12.34 -5.68
N ALA A 52 -4.47 11.21 -4.99
CA ALA A 52 -3.25 10.48 -4.66
C ALA A 52 -2.51 10.03 -5.91
N LYS A 53 -1.17 10.06 -5.83
CA LYS A 53 -0.29 9.59 -6.91
C LYS A 53 0.37 8.28 -6.52
N PHE A 54 0.44 7.36 -7.48
CA PHE A 54 1.25 6.16 -7.35
C PHE A 54 2.73 6.52 -7.48
N ILE A 55 3.53 6.13 -6.49
CA ILE A 55 4.98 6.41 -6.42
C ILE A 55 5.83 5.14 -6.44
N GLY A 56 5.21 3.96 -6.40
CA GLY A 56 5.92 2.69 -6.24
C GLY A 56 6.61 2.55 -4.88
N LEU A 57 7.55 1.61 -4.80
CA LEU A 57 8.44 1.43 -3.63
C LEU A 57 9.67 2.32 -3.81
N LEU A 58 9.72 3.45 -3.10
CA LEU A 58 10.84 4.40 -3.19
C LEU A 58 12.13 3.88 -2.51
N ALA A 59 12.00 3.09 -1.46
CA ALA A 59 13.12 2.45 -0.78
C ALA A 59 12.66 1.18 -0.07
N SER A 60 13.47 0.11 -0.17
CA SER A 60 13.31 -1.05 0.69
C SER A 60 13.84 -0.68 2.08
N PRO A 61 13.04 -0.81 3.15
CA PRO A 61 13.52 -0.56 4.49
C PRO A 61 14.70 -1.50 4.81
N VAL A 62 15.80 -0.91 5.25
CA VAL A 62 17.02 -1.65 5.60
C VAL A 62 16.81 -2.33 6.94
N LEU A 63 16.84 -3.66 6.94
CA LEU A 63 16.80 -4.44 8.18
C LEU A 63 18.18 -4.45 8.84
N PRO A 64 18.29 -4.27 10.16
CA PRO A 64 19.56 -4.41 10.86
C PRO A 64 20.16 -5.81 10.66
N PRO A 65 21.49 -5.94 10.50
CA PRO A 65 22.14 -7.21 10.18
C PRO A 65 22.04 -8.24 11.31
N ARG A 66 21.89 -7.79 12.57
CA ARG A 66 21.76 -8.66 13.75
C ARG A 66 20.44 -8.38 14.44
N MET A 67 19.55 -9.37 14.40
CA MET A 67 18.22 -9.31 14.98
C MET A 67 17.73 -10.74 15.26
N PRO A 68 16.95 -10.98 16.33
CA PRO A 68 16.32 -12.27 16.54
C PRO A 68 15.47 -12.70 15.33
N LYS A 69 15.55 -13.98 14.95
CA LYS A 69 14.85 -14.53 13.76
C LYS A 69 13.35 -14.21 13.75
N ALA A 70 12.71 -14.24 14.92
CA ALA A 70 11.30 -13.92 15.08
C ALA A 70 10.98 -12.47 14.66
N VAL A 71 11.81 -11.52 15.08
CA VAL A 71 11.63 -10.09 14.77
C VAL A 71 11.93 -9.83 13.30
N LYS A 72 12.96 -10.47 12.73
CA LYS A 72 13.26 -10.38 11.29
C LYS A 72 12.07 -10.86 10.46
N THR A 73 11.53 -12.03 10.79
CA THR A 73 10.34 -12.58 10.12
C THR A 73 9.13 -11.63 10.23
N LEU A 74 8.94 -11.02 11.40
CA LEU A 74 7.85 -10.07 11.62
C LEU A 74 8.00 -8.83 10.74
N MET A 75 9.20 -8.24 10.72
CA MET A 75 9.48 -7.05 9.90
C MET A 75 9.32 -7.36 8.41
N GLU A 76 9.88 -8.47 7.93
CA GLU A 76 9.72 -8.90 6.53
C GLU A 76 8.25 -9.06 6.14
N ARG A 77 7.41 -9.60 7.03
CA ARG A 77 5.96 -9.70 6.80
C ARG A 77 5.32 -8.32 6.66
N VAL A 78 5.60 -7.40 7.59
CA VAL A 78 5.03 -6.05 7.58
C VAL A 78 5.46 -5.29 6.32
N ILE A 79 6.76 -5.35 5.97
CA ILE A 79 7.33 -4.69 4.80
C ILE A 79 6.66 -5.18 3.50
N ASN A 80 6.41 -6.48 3.39
CA ASN A 80 5.77 -7.08 2.22
C ASN A 80 4.23 -6.91 2.21
N GLY A 81 3.66 -6.17 3.16
CA GLY A 81 2.22 -5.97 3.25
C GLY A 81 1.46 -7.21 3.72
N SER A 82 2.08 -8.08 4.51
CA SER A 82 1.39 -9.12 5.26
C SER A 82 0.92 -8.57 6.62
N GLN A 83 -0.28 -8.93 7.04
CA GLN A 83 -0.72 -8.62 8.40
C GLN A 83 -0.05 -9.58 9.39
N THR A 84 0.33 -9.05 10.54
CA THR A 84 0.70 -9.83 11.71
C THR A 84 -0.60 -10.31 12.34
N THR A 85 -0.96 -11.56 12.12
CA THR A 85 -2.04 -12.23 12.87
C THR A 85 -1.56 -12.58 14.26
#